data_AF-A0A9W9CJE2-F1
#
_entry.id   AF-A0A9W9CJE2-F1
#
_cell.length_a   1.000
_cell.length_b   1.000
_cell.length_c   1.000
_cell.angle_alpha   90.00
_cell.angle_beta   90.00
_cell.angle_gamma   90.00
#
_symmetry.space_group_name_H-M   'P 1'
#
loop_
_entity.id
_entity.type
_entity.pdbx_description
1 polymer ?
#
loop_
_entity_poly.entity_id
_entity_poly.type
_entity_poly.pdbx_seq_one_letter_code
_entity_poly.pdbx_strand_id
1 'polypeptide(L)'
;MMSTERPRHGYSMPERNRSGFAISPGDKAIVKKRPSLGKAAGRFQSRLLASLRVGRRSASDQLAPSLSSPFLGLLFRLPNELHIYILRELCVADVLSLRRTSRILNELITSNAPALVRYWVQHRMGNLHLRLYPAPRPNAADFPFLLAMRRRHIASIRLTRQLADILVGDPLEHMCPRQRQLWTSAYERMMPLVFGVGYFLDEHRRLLLDRDLGRIRPRSHIGYLICTTAGITSQERKIMKRLDPPLRLQYFYMYCFIVQVLRWKLRPSNHPGTVDKMWRGWSSQPPGAEDIAFFLLLGGIGQVAKLLACPTYSERRRYLQAYRTHLSPHTSRCWRRHWRDIGVISPALLDDIPCARIGITRLDQIWEPLIAQMMGPGRREFTEQEQLRYEELMVSKKFINEIMGYDILRGRTVDGSDSDDDDEHEHM
;
A
#
# COMPACT_ATOMS: atom_id res chain seq x y z
N MET A 1 -71.62 -6.88 -1.64
CA MET A 1 -71.37 -8.17 -2.33
C MET A 1 -69.86 -8.31 -2.44
N MET A 2 -69.15 -9.24 -1.79
CA MET A 2 -69.46 -10.21 -0.72
C MET A 2 -68.35 -10.01 0.35
N SER A 3 -68.65 -9.81 1.64
CA SER A 3 -68.84 -10.86 2.68
C SER A 3 -67.56 -11.67 2.97
N THR A 4 -67.09 -11.89 4.22
CA THR A 4 -67.57 -11.46 5.54
C THR A 4 -66.46 -11.62 6.62
N GLU A 5 -66.69 -10.99 7.79
CA GLU A 5 -66.35 -11.47 9.16
C GLU A 5 -64.90 -11.60 9.70
N ARG A 6 -64.67 -10.81 10.78
CA ARG A 6 -63.87 -11.17 11.98
C ARG A 6 -64.77 -11.99 12.95
N PRO A 7 -64.41 -12.31 14.24
CA PRO A 7 -63.13 -12.37 14.98
C PRO A 7 -62.97 -13.64 15.90
N ARG A 8 -61.91 -13.64 16.73
CA ARG A 8 -61.81 -14.14 18.16
C ARG A 8 -60.95 -15.39 18.49
N HIS A 9 -60.06 -15.15 19.47
CA HIS A 9 -59.58 -15.97 20.60
C HIS A 9 -59.36 -17.50 20.51
N GLY A 10 -58.22 -17.96 21.07
CA GLY A 10 -58.06 -19.35 21.54
C GLY A 10 -56.64 -19.71 22.02
N TYR A 11 -56.52 -20.09 23.29
CA TYR A 11 -55.41 -20.77 23.99
C TYR A 11 -54.64 -21.83 23.14
N SER A 12 -53.35 -22.13 23.36
CA SER A 12 -52.85 -22.91 24.52
C SER A 12 -51.30 -23.05 24.58
N MET A 13 -50.77 -23.36 25.77
CA MET A 13 -49.42 -23.92 25.99
C MET A 13 -49.44 -25.45 25.84
N PRO A 14 -48.26 -26.13 25.77
CA PRO A 14 -47.80 -26.78 27.00
C PRO A 14 -46.30 -26.66 27.29
N GLU A 15 -45.96 -26.65 28.58
CA GLU A 15 -44.61 -26.88 29.10
C GLU A 15 -44.24 -28.38 29.07
N ARG A 16 -42.93 -28.70 29.06
CA ARG A 16 -42.43 -29.74 29.98
C ARG A 16 -40.92 -29.65 30.31
N ASN A 17 -40.67 -29.54 31.61
CA ASN A 17 -39.50 -29.94 32.41
C ASN A 17 -38.26 -30.53 31.71
N ARG A 18 -37.06 -29.98 31.92
CA ARG A 18 -36.22 -30.04 33.15
C ARG A 18 -35.67 -31.43 33.48
N SER A 19 -34.35 -31.55 33.40
CA SER A 19 -33.53 -32.26 34.38
C SER A 19 -32.23 -31.47 34.60
N GLY A 20 -31.73 -31.44 35.83
CA GLY A 20 -30.48 -30.79 36.19
C GLY A 20 -30.02 -31.23 37.57
N PHE A 21 -28.70 -31.27 37.78
CA PHE A 21 -27.93 -31.52 39.01
C PHE A 21 -26.43 -31.37 38.60
N ALA A 22 -25.44 -30.93 39.40
CA ALA A 22 -25.42 -30.33 40.74
C ALA A 22 -24.07 -29.56 40.95
N ILE A 23 -23.84 -29.05 42.18
CA ILE A 23 -22.77 -28.12 42.63
C ILE A 23 -22.07 -28.82 43.85
N SER A 24 -20.76 -28.70 44.20
CA SER A 24 -19.87 -27.53 44.06
C SER A 24 -18.39 -27.76 43.61
N PRO A 25 -17.37 -28.08 44.47
CA PRO A 25 -16.18 -27.21 44.47
C PRO A 25 -14.82 -27.92 44.28
N GLY A 26 -13.77 -27.15 43.93
CA GLY A 26 -12.39 -27.66 43.91
C GLY A 26 -11.33 -26.62 43.56
N ASP A 27 -10.58 -26.17 44.57
CA ASP A 27 -9.43 -25.27 44.49
C ASP A 27 -8.38 -25.60 43.41
N LYS A 28 -7.91 -24.57 42.69
CA LYS A 28 -6.54 -24.02 42.85
C LYS A 28 -6.25 -22.89 41.83
N ALA A 29 -6.30 -21.64 42.32
CA ALA A 29 -5.84 -20.48 41.57
C ALA A 29 -4.30 -20.46 41.43
N ILE A 30 -3.76 -21.08 40.37
CA ILE A 30 -2.32 -21.00 40.06
C ILE A 30 -2.00 -19.64 39.43
N VAL A 31 -1.79 -18.65 40.30
CA VAL A 31 -1.24 -17.34 39.94
C VAL A 31 0.22 -17.49 39.55
N LYS A 32 0.51 -17.73 38.26
CA LYS A 32 1.87 -17.63 37.71
C LYS A 32 2.33 -16.17 37.66
N LYS A 33 2.79 -15.67 38.81
CA LYS A 33 3.56 -14.41 38.92
C LYS A 33 4.75 -14.47 37.95
N ARG A 34 4.74 -13.67 36.88
CA ARG A 34 5.96 -13.34 36.14
C ARG A 34 6.86 -12.52 37.07
N PRO A 35 8.13 -12.91 37.32
CA PRO A 35 9.04 -12.09 38.11
C PRO A 35 9.33 -10.78 37.38
N SER A 36 8.99 -9.64 38.00
CA SER A 36 9.20 -8.31 37.45
C SER A 36 10.66 -7.88 37.57
N LEU A 37 11.50 -8.32 36.63
CA LEU A 37 12.92 -7.98 36.51
C LEU A 37 13.16 -6.51 36.04
N GLY A 38 12.30 -5.58 36.47
CA GLY A 38 12.13 -4.25 35.87
C GLY A 38 12.73 -3.06 36.62
N LYS A 39 13.20 -3.21 37.87
CA LYS A 39 13.65 -2.06 38.69
C LYS A 39 15.16 -1.81 38.72
N ALA A 40 16.00 -2.81 38.44
CA ALA A 40 17.46 -2.63 38.38
C ALA A 40 17.92 -1.96 37.06
N ALA A 41 17.34 -2.37 35.92
CA ALA A 41 17.72 -1.85 34.60
C ALA A 41 17.44 -0.35 34.41
N GLY A 42 16.43 0.21 35.11
CA GLY A 42 16.08 1.63 35.02
C GLY A 42 17.16 2.57 35.56
N ARG A 43 17.82 2.20 36.69
CA ARG A 43 18.90 3.03 37.27
C ARG A 43 20.15 3.04 36.39
N PHE A 44 20.52 1.91 35.78
CA PHE A 44 21.63 1.85 34.81
C PHE A 44 21.38 2.71 33.56
N GLN A 45 20.18 2.64 32.98
CA GLN A 45 19.83 3.41 31.78
C GLN A 45 19.81 4.93 32.05
N SER A 46 19.34 5.36 33.22
CA SER A 46 19.33 6.78 33.60
C SER A 46 20.72 7.45 33.67
N ARG A 47 21.79 6.68 33.98
CA ARG A 47 23.17 7.20 34.04
C ARG A 47 23.84 7.27 32.67
N LEU A 48 23.54 6.34 31.75
CA LEU A 48 24.01 6.40 30.35
C LEU A 48 23.34 7.55 29.56
N LEU A 49 22.07 7.86 29.87
CA LEU A 49 21.38 9.01 29.28
C LEU A 49 21.96 10.36 29.73
N ALA A 50 22.66 10.41 30.86
CA ALA A 50 23.37 11.61 31.31
C ALA A 50 24.66 11.85 30.51
N SER A 51 25.44 10.81 30.19
CA SER A 51 26.68 10.95 29.40
C SER A 51 26.46 11.38 27.96
N LEU A 52 25.26 11.17 27.39
CA LEU A 52 24.90 11.63 26.04
C LEU A 52 24.28 13.05 26.01
N ARG A 53 24.07 13.70 27.17
CA ARG A 53 23.46 15.04 27.26
C ARG A 53 24.37 16.13 27.86
N VAL A 54 25.56 15.77 28.34
CA VAL A 54 26.47 16.72 28.99
C VAL A 54 27.62 17.09 28.06
N GLY A 55 27.52 18.28 27.47
CA GLY A 55 28.70 18.96 26.96
C GLY A 55 29.63 19.35 28.13
N ARG A 56 30.93 19.11 27.98
CA ARG A 56 32.03 19.50 28.88
C ARG A 56 31.82 19.28 30.39
N ARG A 57 32.44 18.23 30.92
CA ARG A 57 33.37 18.35 32.07
C ARG A 57 34.37 17.20 32.08
N SER A 58 35.60 17.53 32.46
CA SER A 58 36.74 16.61 32.51
C SER A 58 36.78 15.83 33.83
N ALA A 59 37.64 14.80 33.85
CA ALA A 59 38.25 14.13 35.00
C ALA A 59 37.66 12.78 35.49
N SER A 60 38.62 11.91 35.84
CA SER A 60 38.59 10.65 36.59
C SER A 60 37.80 9.45 36.02
N ASP A 61 38.57 8.41 35.73
CA ASP A 61 38.21 6.99 35.74
C ASP A 61 37.22 6.61 36.85
N GLN A 62 36.17 5.88 36.48
CA GLN A 62 35.50 4.80 37.26
C GLN A 62 34.17 4.29 36.62
N LEU A 63 34.01 4.36 35.29
CA LEU A 63 32.74 4.01 34.63
C LEU A 63 32.91 3.10 33.40
N ALA A 64 33.14 1.81 33.66
CA ALA A 64 32.94 0.74 32.69
C ALA A 64 31.75 -0.14 33.13
N PRO A 65 30.48 0.23 32.81
CA PRO A 65 29.39 -0.72 32.91
C PRO A 65 29.65 -1.88 31.94
N SER A 66 29.40 -3.11 32.39
CA SER A 66 29.69 -4.34 31.64
C SER A 66 28.81 -4.46 30.38
N LEU A 67 29.26 -3.84 29.28
CA LEU A 67 28.77 -4.14 27.95
C LEU A 67 29.25 -5.53 27.58
N SER A 68 28.33 -6.45 27.29
CA SER A 68 28.62 -7.86 26.98
C SER A 68 29.40 -8.08 25.67
N SER A 69 29.77 -7.01 24.98
CA SER A 69 30.62 -7.02 23.79
C SER A 69 31.59 -5.83 23.88
N PRO A 70 32.92 -6.06 23.84
CA PRO A 70 33.91 -4.97 23.85
C PRO A 70 33.79 -4.09 22.60
N PHE A 71 33.38 -4.67 21.46
CA PHE A 71 33.09 -3.93 20.22
C PHE A 71 32.01 -2.87 20.43
N LEU A 72 30.89 -3.21 21.08
CA LEU A 72 29.84 -2.23 21.36
C LEU A 72 30.31 -1.14 22.33
N GLY A 73 31.19 -1.48 23.28
CA GLY A 73 31.85 -0.50 24.15
C GLY A 73 32.72 0.50 23.41
N LEU A 74 33.48 0.05 22.41
CA LEU A 74 34.26 0.94 21.54
C LEU A 74 33.34 1.76 20.62
N LEU A 75 32.34 1.12 20.00
CA LEU A 75 31.38 1.77 19.11
C LEU A 75 30.66 2.94 19.80
N PHE A 76 30.12 2.74 21.01
CA PHE A 76 29.41 3.80 21.74
C PHE A 76 30.31 4.91 22.30
N ARG A 77 31.64 4.72 22.32
CA ARG A 77 32.62 5.75 22.71
C ARG A 77 33.07 6.64 21.55
N LEU A 78 32.77 6.29 20.30
CA LEU A 78 33.10 7.13 19.15
C LEU A 78 32.32 8.46 19.19
N PRO A 79 32.86 9.56 18.62
CA PRO A 79 32.12 10.78 18.37
C PRO A 79 30.90 10.57 17.46
N ASN A 80 29.88 11.43 17.59
CA ASN A 80 28.64 11.35 16.80
C ASN A 80 28.92 11.40 15.29
N GLU A 81 29.96 12.11 14.87
CA GLU A 81 30.40 12.26 13.48
C GLU A 81 30.77 10.90 12.87
N LEU A 82 31.47 10.06 13.65
CA LEU A 82 31.83 8.69 13.24
C LEU A 82 30.61 7.75 13.30
N HIS A 83 29.70 7.90 14.26
CA HIS A 83 28.42 7.17 14.24
C HIS A 83 27.64 7.49 12.97
N ILE A 84 27.52 8.77 12.62
CA ILE A 84 26.85 9.22 11.40
C ILE A 84 27.53 8.62 10.17
N TYR A 85 28.86 8.64 10.08
CA TYR A 85 29.60 8.05 8.96
C TYR A 85 29.30 6.54 8.80
N ILE A 86 29.44 5.77 9.88
CA ILE A 86 29.15 4.33 9.89
C ILE A 86 27.69 4.04 9.51
N LEU A 87 26.73 4.80 10.05
CA LEU A 87 25.29 4.60 9.80
C LEU A 87 24.83 5.02 8.40
N ARG A 88 25.60 5.85 7.68
CA ARG A 88 25.29 6.31 6.30
C ARG A 88 25.57 5.24 5.25
N GLU A 89 26.56 4.38 5.49
CA GLU A 89 26.89 3.28 4.58
C GLU A 89 25.91 2.10 4.69
N LEU A 90 25.19 2.00 5.81
CA LEU A 90 24.13 1.02 5.98
C LEU A 90 22.90 1.36 5.13
N CYS A 91 22.23 0.33 4.60
CA CYS A 91 20.98 0.57 3.90
C CYS A 91 19.85 0.87 4.90
N VAL A 92 18.78 1.54 4.43
CA VAL A 92 17.63 1.90 5.29
C VAL A 92 16.98 0.67 5.94
N ALA A 93 17.13 -0.53 5.37
CA ALA A 93 16.66 -1.77 6.02
C ALA A 93 17.46 -2.11 7.28
N ASP A 94 18.79 -2.01 7.22
CA ASP A 94 19.69 -2.40 8.29
C ASP A 94 19.61 -1.40 9.45
N VAL A 95 19.56 -0.10 9.13
CA VAL A 95 19.35 0.96 10.13
C VAL A 95 18.02 0.78 10.87
N LEU A 96 16.94 0.43 10.16
CA LEU A 96 15.66 0.13 10.80
C LEU A 96 15.68 -1.19 11.60
N SER A 97 16.53 -2.15 11.24
CA SER A 97 16.73 -3.39 11.99
C SER A 97 17.56 -3.17 13.26
N LEU A 98 18.65 -2.38 13.20
CA LEU A 98 19.48 -2.00 14.34
C LEU A 98 18.68 -1.26 15.42
N ARG A 99 17.71 -0.42 15.04
CA ARG A 99 16.77 0.21 15.99
C ARG A 99 15.93 -0.80 16.79
N ARG A 100 15.85 -2.06 16.35
CA ARG A 100 15.05 -3.11 17.00
C ARG A 100 15.91 -4.07 17.83
N THR A 101 17.23 -4.03 17.74
CA THR A 101 18.12 -4.97 18.47
C THR A 101 18.39 -4.52 19.90
N SER A 102 18.56 -3.22 20.17
CA SER A 102 18.73 -2.70 21.54
C SER A 102 18.19 -1.27 21.72
N ARG A 103 17.91 -0.89 22.98
CA ARG A 103 17.49 0.48 23.32
C ARG A 103 18.57 1.52 23.00
N ILE A 104 19.82 1.21 23.31
CA ILE A 104 20.96 2.10 23.10
C ILE A 104 21.17 2.34 21.59
N LEU A 105 21.06 1.30 20.76
CA LEU A 105 21.13 1.46 19.29
C LEU A 105 19.93 2.25 18.75
N ASN A 106 18.72 2.05 19.29
CA ASN A 106 17.58 2.88 18.92
C ASN A 106 17.79 4.36 19.29
N GLU A 107 18.35 4.65 20.47
CA GLU A 107 18.66 6.01 20.92
C GLU A 107 19.73 6.66 20.03
N LEU A 108 20.86 5.98 19.81
CA LEU A 108 21.96 6.43 18.93
C LEU A 108 21.51 6.66 17.49
N ILE A 109 20.62 5.82 16.95
CA ILE A 109 20.09 6.03 15.61
C ILE A 109 19.07 7.17 15.60
N THR A 110 18.22 7.29 16.63
CA THR A 110 17.17 8.33 16.71
C THR A 110 17.76 9.73 16.98
N SER A 111 18.83 9.86 17.77
CA SER A 111 19.53 11.14 17.95
C SER A 111 20.17 11.63 16.64
N ASN A 112 20.68 10.72 15.83
CA ASN A 112 21.29 11.01 14.53
C ASN A 112 20.27 11.08 13.37
N ALA A 113 18.96 10.89 13.63
CA ALA A 113 17.93 10.82 12.60
C ALA A 113 17.99 11.96 11.57
N PRO A 114 18.08 13.26 11.95
CA PRO A 114 18.04 14.35 10.97
C PRO A 114 19.29 14.40 10.08
N ALA A 115 20.46 14.02 10.61
CA ALA A 115 21.71 13.97 9.86
C ALA A 115 21.71 12.82 8.84
N LEU A 116 21.07 11.70 9.18
CA LEU A 116 20.93 10.54 8.33
C LEU A 116 19.85 10.73 7.25
N VAL A 117 18.68 11.27 7.63
CA VAL A 117 17.57 11.60 6.70
C VAL A 117 18.05 12.56 5.61
N ARG A 118 18.78 13.63 5.98
CA ARG A 118 19.37 14.57 5.01
C ARG A 118 20.32 13.88 4.03
N TYR A 119 21.18 12.98 4.53
CA TYR A 119 22.10 12.23 3.69
C TYR A 119 21.38 11.34 2.66
N TRP A 120 20.40 10.52 3.08
CA TRP A 120 19.63 9.68 2.15
C TRP A 120 18.82 10.49 1.14
N VAL A 121 18.22 11.61 1.56
CA VAL A 121 17.52 12.53 0.66
C VAL A 121 18.47 13.06 -0.42
N GLN A 122 19.68 13.47 -0.05
CA GLN A 122 20.63 14.09 -0.98
C GLN A 122 21.37 13.08 -1.88
N HIS A 123 21.71 11.88 -1.39
CA HIS A 123 22.63 10.95 -2.07
C HIS A 123 22.01 9.63 -2.52
N ARG A 124 20.78 9.30 -2.08
CA ARG A 124 20.18 7.96 -2.28
C ARG A 124 18.70 8.01 -2.74
N MET A 125 18.07 9.18 -2.86
CA MET A 125 16.74 9.34 -3.43
C MET A 125 16.81 9.95 -4.82
N GLY A 126 16.22 9.30 -5.82
CA GLY A 126 16.15 9.83 -7.19
C GLY A 126 15.12 10.96 -7.35
N ASN A 127 15.30 11.82 -8.36
CA ASN A 127 14.52 13.04 -8.60
C ASN A 127 12.99 12.86 -8.50
N LEU A 128 12.43 11.80 -9.11
CA LEU A 128 10.98 11.53 -9.07
C LEU A 128 10.45 11.37 -7.63
N HIS A 129 11.24 10.77 -6.73
CA HIS A 129 10.86 10.58 -5.33
C HIS A 129 10.69 11.93 -4.62
N LEU A 130 11.66 12.83 -4.81
CA LEU A 130 11.69 14.14 -4.14
C LEU A 130 10.71 15.14 -4.78
N ARG A 131 10.41 15.00 -6.07
CA ARG A 131 9.40 15.82 -6.78
C ARG A 131 7.99 15.52 -6.30
N LEU A 132 7.63 14.24 -6.17
CA LEU A 132 6.30 13.82 -5.71
C LEU A 132 6.15 13.90 -4.18
N TYR A 133 7.21 13.57 -3.45
CA TYR A 133 7.27 13.59 -1.99
C TYR A 133 8.41 14.51 -1.52
N PRO A 134 8.17 15.83 -1.45
CA PRO A 134 9.20 16.79 -1.04
C PRO A 134 9.74 16.46 0.34
N ALA A 135 11.06 16.60 0.49
CA ALA A 135 11.73 16.33 1.75
C ALA A 135 11.20 17.24 2.88
N PRO A 136 11.04 16.72 4.11
CA PRO A 136 10.68 17.55 5.26
C PRO A 136 11.73 18.64 5.49
N ARG A 137 11.31 19.77 6.07
CA ARG A 137 12.22 20.84 6.51
C ARG A 137 13.33 20.25 7.40
N PRO A 138 14.57 20.78 7.40
CA PRO A 138 15.69 20.20 8.15
C PRO A 138 15.39 19.90 9.63
N ASN A 139 14.61 20.77 10.28
CA ASN A 139 14.23 20.68 11.69
C ASN A 139 13.09 19.68 11.97
N ALA A 140 12.47 19.12 10.91
CA ALA A 140 11.40 18.13 10.95
C ALA A 140 11.77 16.82 10.23
N ALA A 141 13.06 16.65 9.88
CA ALA A 141 13.56 15.50 9.14
C ALA A 141 13.76 14.31 10.07
N ASP A 142 12.82 13.36 10.03
CA ASP A 142 12.80 12.18 10.90
C ASP A 142 12.49 10.88 10.11
N PHE A 143 12.79 9.73 10.71
CA PHE A 143 12.59 8.39 10.16
C PHE A 143 11.19 8.07 9.62
N PRO A 144 10.06 8.62 10.12
CA PRO A 144 8.75 8.39 9.52
C PRO A 144 8.71 8.73 8.02
N PHE A 145 9.43 9.77 7.58
CA PHE A 145 9.56 10.11 6.16
C PHE A 145 10.29 9.01 5.38
N LEU A 146 11.48 8.61 5.81
CA LEU A 146 12.25 7.53 5.17
C LEU A 146 11.49 6.21 5.15
N LEU A 147 10.78 5.89 6.23
CA LEU A 147 9.98 4.67 6.35
C LEU A 147 8.78 4.70 5.39
N ALA A 148 8.10 5.84 5.26
CA ALA A 148 7.02 6.02 4.29
C ALA A 148 7.54 5.90 2.84
N MET A 149 8.66 6.57 2.53
CA MET A 149 9.29 6.49 1.21
C MET A 149 9.75 5.06 0.87
N ARG A 150 10.41 4.37 1.82
CA ARG A 150 10.79 2.96 1.65
C ARG A 150 9.59 2.05 1.41
N ARG A 151 8.47 2.25 2.13
CA ARG A 151 7.24 1.49 1.93
C ARG A 151 6.66 1.68 0.52
N ARG A 152 6.62 2.92 0.03
CA ARG A 152 6.14 3.25 -1.34
C ARG A 152 7.04 2.69 -2.42
N HIS A 153 8.35 2.79 -2.26
CA HIS A 153 9.32 2.23 -3.19
C HIS A 153 9.20 0.69 -3.25
N ILE A 154 9.13 0.01 -2.10
CA ILE A 154 8.90 -1.45 -2.05
C ILE A 154 7.55 -1.84 -2.65
N ALA A 155 6.48 -1.07 -2.41
CA ALA A 155 5.17 -1.32 -3.00
C ALA A 155 5.22 -1.20 -4.53
N SER A 156 5.93 -0.19 -5.05
CA SER A 156 6.10 0.04 -6.49
C SER A 156 6.93 -1.07 -7.12
N ILE A 157 8.10 -1.42 -6.57
CA ILE A 157 8.91 -2.57 -7.03
C ILE A 157 8.06 -3.85 -7.10
N ARG A 158 7.30 -4.15 -6.04
CA ARG A 158 6.48 -5.38 -5.99
C ARG A 158 5.37 -5.37 -7.02
N LEU A 159 4.67 -4.25 -7.22
CA LEU A 159 3.63 -4.16 -8.24
C LEU A 159 4.25 -4.27 -9.64
N THR A 160 5.32 -3.54 -9.92
CA THR A 160 6.00 -3.56 -11.22
C THR A 160 6.51 -4.94 -11.60
N ARG A 161 7.11 -5.68 -10.65
CA ARG A 161 7.49 -7.08 -10.88
C ARG A 161 6.26 -7.91 -11.28
N GLN A 162 5.21 -7.88 -10.48
CA GLN A 162 3.99 -8.63 -10.77
C GLN A 162 3.33 -8.27 -12.10
N LEU A 163 3.41 -7.01 -12.54
CA LEU A 163 2.95 -6.59 -13.86
C LEU A 163 3.87 -7.13 -14.98
N ALA A 164 5.19 -7.12 -14.79
CA ALA A 164 6.16 -7.66 -15.75
C ALA A 164 6.08 -9.20 -15.86
N ASP A 165 5.94 -9.90 -14.72
CA ASP A 165 5.71 -11.35 -14.64
C ASP A 165 4.42 -11.72 -15.41
N ILE A 166 3.35 -10.94 -15.23
CA ILE A 166 2.08 -11.11 -15.95
C ILE A 166 2.20 -10.87 -17.45
N LEU A 167 3.07 -9.95 -17.87
CA LEU A 167 3.26 -9.53 -19.25
C LEU A 167 4.11 -10.51 -20.06
N VAL A 168 5.17 -11.05 -19.45
CA VAL A 168 6.08 -12.02 -20.10
C VAL A 168 5.56 -13.46 -20.00
N GLY A 169 4.67 -13.73 -19.03
CA GLY A 169 4.17 -15.06 -18.71
C GLY A 169 4.89 -15.67 -17.50
N ASP A 170 4.25 -16.65 -16.86
CA ASP A 170 4.83 -17.35 -15.71
C ASP A 170 6.14 -18.04 -16.14
N PRO A 171 7.27 -17.84 -15.44
CA PRO A 171 8.53 -18.48 -15.79
C PRO A 171 8.47 -19.97 -15.45
N LEU A 172 8.06 -20.79 -16.42
CA LEU A 172 8.23 -22.24 -16.41
C LEU A 172 9.72 -22.58 -16.55
N GLU A 173 10.43 -22.41 -15.43
CA GLU A 173 11.80 -22.82 -15.09
C GLU A 173 12.95 -22.20 -15.92
N HIS A 174 12.75 -21.87 -17.20
CA HIS A 174 13.79 -21.31 -18.08
C HIS A 174 13.27 -20.16 -18.95
N MET A 175 13.39 -18.91 -18.47
CA MET A 175 13.16 -17.73 -19.32
C MET A 175 14.23 -17.64 -20.41
N CYS A 176 13.82 -17.56 -21.67
CA CYS A 176 14.76 -17.35 -22.78
C CYS A 176 15.39 -15.94 -22.72
N PRO A 177 16.54 -15.69 -23.38
CA PRO A 177 17.21 -14.38 -23.33
C PRO A 177 16.30 -13.22 -23.73
N ARG A 178 15.48 -13.40 -24.78
CA ARG A 178 14.49 -12.40 -25.25
C ARG A 178 13.41 -12.10 -24.22
N GLN A 179 12.89 -13.12 -23.52
CA GLN A 179 11.93 -12.93 -22.41
C GLN A 179 12.56 -12.18 -21.24
N ARG A 180 13.82 -12.47 -20.90
CA ARG A 180 14.56 -11.75 -19.85
C ARG A 180 14.77 -10.28 -20.22
N GLN A 181 15.15 -9.99 -21.47
CA GLN A 181 15.29 -8.62 -21.97
C GLN A 181 13.95 -7.87 -21.96
N LEU A 182 12.86 -8.51 -22.42
CA LEU A 182 11.52 -7.96 -22.35
C LEU A 182 11.08 -7.67 -20.91
N TRP A 183 11.35 -8.60 -19.98
CA TRP A 183 11.05 -8.41 -18.56
C TRP A 183 11.79 -7.20 -17.98
N THR A 184 13.10 -7.07 -18.26
CA THR A 184 13.90 -5.93 -17.80
C THR A 184 13.39 -4.61 -18.40
N SER A 185 13.17 -4.57 -19.71
CA SER A 185 12.64 -3.39 -20.42
C SER A 185 11.27 -2.96 -19.87
N ALA A 186 10.38 -3.92 -19.63
CA ALA A 186 9.07 -3.68 -19.05
C ALA A 186 9.19 -3.21 -17.59
N TYR A 187 10.03 -3.85 -16.78
CA TYR A 187 10.26 -3.45 -15.39
C TYR A 187 10.79 -2.01 -15.29
N GLU A 188 11.81 -1.65 -16.07
CA GLU A 188 12.43 -0.33 -16.05
C GLU A 188 11.48 0.78 -16.49
N ARG A 189 10.69 0.57 -17.55
CA ARG A 189 9.71 1.55 -18.06
C ARG A 189 8.49 1.67 -17.15
N MET A 190 7.98 0.55 -16.64
CA MET A 190 6.79 0.56 -15.79
C MET A 190 7.07 1.07 -14.37
N MET A 191 8.28 0.89 -13.82
CA MET A 191 8.61 1.29 -12.44
C MET A 191 8.32 2.77 -12.10
N PRO A 192 8.78 3.78 -12.86
CA PRO A 192 8.46 5.18 -12.59
C PRO A 192 6.96 5.49 -12.79
N LEU A 193 6.30 4.83 -13.74
CA LEU A 193 4.86 5.02 -13.99
C LEU A 193 4.01 4.46 -12.85
N VAL A 194 4.32 3.26 -12.37
CA VAL A 194 3.69 2.63 -11.19
C VAL A 194 3.90 3.48 -9.94
N PHE A 195 5.08 4.08 -9.76
CA PHE A 195 5.35 5.00 -8.65
C PHE A 195 4.49 6.28 -8.73
N GLY A 196 4.32 6.85 -9.94
CA GLY A 196 3.45 8.00 -10.19
C GLY A 196 1.96 7.72 -9.97
N VAL A 197 1.45 6.57 -10.46
CA VAL A 197 0.09 6.09 -10.15
C VAL A 197 -0.07 5.86 -8.64
N GLY A 198 0.95 5.28 -7.99
CA GLY A 198 1.00 5.11 -6.54
C GLY A 198 0.86 6.42 -5.78
N TYR A 199 1.55 7.48 -6.21
CA TYR A 199 1.39 8.83 -5.66
C TYR A 199 -0.03 9.38 -5.84
N PHE A 200 -0.58 9.26 -7.05
CA PHE A 200 -1.93 9.76 -7.31
C PHE A 200 -2.96 9.08 -6.41
N LEU A 201 -2.90 7.75 -6.29
CA LEU A 201 -3.80 6.98 -5.42
C LEU A 201 -3.60 7.32 -3.93
N ASP A 202 -2.37 7.55 -3.46
CA ASP A 202 -2.08 7.94 -2.08
C ASP A 202 -2.69 9.32 -1.73
N GLU A 203 -2.52 10.32 -2.59
CA GLU A 203 -3.10 11.65 -2.39
C GLU A 203 -4.63 11.67 -2.59
N HIS A 204 -5.16 10.92 -3.57
CA HIS A 204 -6.61 10.76 -3.77
C HIS A 204 -7.28 10.15 -2.53
N ARG A 205 -6.70 9.06 -2.02
CA ARG A 205 -7.12 8.43 -0.76
C ARG A 205 -7.05 9.40 0.42
N ARG A 206 -6.00 10.23 0.51
CA ARG A 206 -5.90 11.27 1.55
C ARG A 206 -7.05 12.27 1.46
N LEU A 207 -7.41 12.73 0.26
CA LEU A 207 -8.54 13.65 0.04
C LEU A 207 -9.91 13.03 0.34
N LEU A 208 -10.12 11.75 -0.01
CA LEU A 208 -11.37 11.04 0.33
C LEU A 208 -11.55 10.93 1.85
N LEU A 209 -10.49 10.56 2.57
CA LEU A 209 -10.53 10.44 4.03
C LEU A 209 -10.69 11.80 4.72
N ASP A 210 -10.10 12.87 4.17
CA ASP A 210 -10.28 14.23 4.66
C ASP A 210 -11.73 14.74 4.44
N ARG A 211 -12.32 14.44 3.27
CA ARG A 211 -13.73 14.75 2.96
C ARG A 211 -14.69 14.04 3.92
N ASP A 212 -14.47 12.76 4.19
CA ASP A 212 -15.43 11.93 4.92
C ASP A 212 -15.22 11.95 6.43
N LEU A 213 -13.97 11.88 6.90
CA LEU A 213 -13.61 11.81 8.30
C LEU A 213 -13.07 13.14 8.85
N GLY A 214 -12.56 14.06 8.03
CA GLY A 214 -11.89 15.30 8.47
C GLY A 214 -12.77 16.33 9.20
N ARG A 215 -14.04 16.01 9.44
CA ARG A 215 -14.98 16.79 10.28
C ARG A 215 -15.54 15.87 11.35
N ILE A 216 -15.35 16.23 12.62
CA ILE A 216 -16.02 15.57 13.75
C ILE A 216 -17.52 15.77 13.57
N ARG A 217 -18.28 14.68 13.42
CA ARG A 217 -19.73 14.74 13.18
C ARG A 217 -20.49 14.42 14.48
N PRO A 218 -21.69 15.01 14.70
CA PRO A 218 -22.62 14.49 15.70
C PRO A 218 -22.87 13.00 15.47
N ARG A 219 -22.87 12.20 16.55
CA ARG A 219 -23.04 10.73 16.50
C ARG A 219 -24.51 10.31 16.32
N SER A 220 -25.24 11.00 15.44
CA SER A 220 -26.67 10.82 15.20
C SER A 220 -27.03 9.55 14.43
N HIS A 221 -26.04 8.90 13.78
CA HIS A 221 -26.25 7.71 12.96
C HIS A 221 -25.19 6.66 13.29
N ILE A 222 -25.59 5.55 13.93
CA ILE A 222 -24.73 4.38 14.12
C ILE A 222 -24.80 3.56 12.83
N GLY A 223 -23.65 3.31 12.19
CA GLY A 223 -23.60 2.55 10.94
C GLY A 223 -22.36 2.86 10.12
N TYR A 224 -21.42 1.91 10.09
CA TYR A 224 -20.31 1.94 9.14
C TYR A 224 -20.82 1.57 7.74
N LEU A 225 -20.76 2.52 6.81
CA LEU A 225 -21.17 2.31 5.42
C LEU A 225 -20.08 2.74 4.45
N ILE A 226 -19.61 1.80 3.64
CA ILE A 226 -18.88 2.11 2.41
C ILE A 226 -19.91 2.24 1.29
N CYS A 227 -19.94 3.37 0.60
CA CYS A 227 -20.83 3.59 -0.54
C CYS A 227 -20.09 4.20 -1.72
N THR A 228 -20.59 3.99 -2.92
CA THR A 228 -20.08 4.68 -4.12
C THR A 228 -20.46 6.17 -4.09
N THR A 229 -19.52 7.04 -4.48
CA THR A 229 -19.72 8.50 -4.65
C THR A 229 -19.16 9.02 -5.96
N ALA A 230 -19.63 10.20 -6.39
CA ALA A 230 -19.06 10.94 -7.51
C ALA A 230 -17.57 11.27 -7.32
N GLY A 231 -16.89 11.60 -8.43
CA GLY A 231 -15.49 12.02 -8.45
C GLY A 231 -15.22 13.30 -7.66
N ILE A 232 -13.95 13.50 -7.28
CA ILE A 232 -13.46 14.71 -6.60
C ILE A 232 -12.52 15.51 -7.53
N THR A 233 -12.95 15.66 -8.78
CA THR A 233 -12.15 16.14 -9.92
C THR A 233 -11.54 17.52 -9.72
N SER A 234 -12.20 18.41 -8.96
CA SER A 234 -11.63 19.73 -8.63
C SER A 234 -10.39 19.64 -7.73
N GLN A 235 -10.33 18.63 -6.87
CA GLN A 235 -9.22 18.34 -5.98
C GLN A 235 -8.18 17.43 -6.65
N GLU A 236 -8.60 16.43 -7.43
CA GLU A 236 -7.74 15.57 -8.24
C GLU A 236 -6.86 16.39 -9.21
N ARG A 237 -7.42 17.46 -9.80
CA ARG A 237 -6.67 18.41 -10.64
C ARG A 237 -5.46 19.03 -9.92
N LYS A 238 -5.51 19.20 -8.59
CA LYS A 238 -4.36 19.69 -7.80
C LYS A 238 -3.26 18.63 -7.65
N ILE A 239 -3.62 17.35 -7.64
CA ILE A 239 -2.66 16.23 -7.65
C ILE A 239 -2.00 16.13 -9.03
N MET A 240 -2.80 16.16 -10.10
CA MET A 240 -2.33 16.07 -11.49
C MET A 240 -1.35 17.20 -11.87
N LYS A 241 -1.54 18.41 -11.33
CA LYS A 241 -0.58 19.52 -11.50
C LYS A 241 0.80 19.25 -10.89
N ARG A 242 0.92 18.36 -9.91
CA ARG A 242 2.21 17.97 -9.30
C ARG A 242 2.91 16.83 -10.06
N LEU A 243 2.15 16.02 -10.81
CA LEU A 243 2.70 15.02 -11.70
C LEU A 243 3.42 15.68 -12.90
N ASP A 244 4.51 15.05 -13.32
CA ASP A 244 5.38 15.45 -14.42
C ASP A 244 4.55 15.65 -15.71
N PRO A 245 4.50 16.87 -16.28
CA PRO A 245 3.66 17.18 -17.44
C PRO A 245 3.75 16.18 -18.60
N PRO A 246 4.94 15.80 -19.12
CA PRO A 246 5.03 14.90 -20.27
C PRO A 246 4.66 13.44 -19.94
N LEU A 247 4.57 13.08 -18.66
CA LEU A 247 4.25 11.71 -18.23
C LEU A 247 2.78 11.56 -17.79
N ARG A 248 1.98 12.64 -17.74
CA ARG A 248 0.57 12.58 -17.27
C ARG A 248 -0.27 11.55 -18.00
N LEU A 249 -0.12 11.47 -19.32
CA LEU A 249 -0.87 10.56 -20.16
C LEU A 249 -0.35 9.11 -20.02
N GLN A 250 0.97 8.92 -19.92
CA GLN A 250 1.56 7.60 -19.63
C GLN A 250 1.19 7.08 -18.25
N TYR A 251 1.12 7.96 -17.24
CA TYR A 251 0.58 7.62 -15.93
C TYR A 251 -0.88 7.14 -16.09
N PHE A 252 -1.73 7.87 -16.82
CA PHE A 252 -3.12 7.46 -17.11
C PHE A 252 -3.21 6.06 -17.71
N TYR A 253 -2.43 5.77 -18.75
CA TYR A 253 -2.39 4.44 -19.37
C TYR A 253 -1.92 3.36 -18.39
N MET A 254 -0.95 3.65 -17.52
CA MET A 254 -0.50 2.73 -16.46
C MET A 254 -1.61 2.40 -15.46
N TYR A 255 -2.42 3.38 -15.03
CA TYR A 255 -3.60 3.11 -14.19
C TYR A 255 -4.62 2.24 -14.93
N CYS A 256 -4.93 2.56 -16.19
CA CYS A 256 -5.85 1.77 -16.99
C CYS A 256 -5.38 0.33 -17.16
N PHE A 257 -4.08 0.11 -17.38
CA PHE A 257 -3.46 -1.21 -17.41
C PHE A 257 -3.54 -1.94 -16.06
N ILE A 258 -3.23 -1.28 -14.93
CA ILE A 258 -3.40 -1.85 -13.58
C ILE A 258 -4.86 -2.28 -13.34
N VAL A 259 -5.83 -1.46 -13.73
CA VAL A 259 -7.27 -1.75 -13.61
C VAL A 259 -7.68 -2.92 -14.51
N GLN A 260 -7.15 -3.02 -15.73
CA GLN A 260 -7.36 -4.16 -16.62
C GLN A 260 -6.81 -5.46 -16.01
N VAL A 261 -5.56 -5.45 -15.55
CA VAL A 261 -4.91 -6.62 -14.93
C VAL A 261 -5.67 -7.07 -13.68
N LEU A 262 -6.11 -6.12 -12.83
CA LEU A 262 -6.97 -6.42 -11.69
C LEU A 262 -8.31 -7.05 -12.10
N ARG A 263 -9.02 -6.46 -13.06
CA ARG A 263 -10.30 -6.99 -13.58
C ARG A 263 -10.13 -8.38 -14.21
N TRP A 264 -9.00 -8.66 -14.85
CA TRP A 264 -8.70 -9.96 -15.45
C TRP A 264 -8.35 -11.01 -14.39
N LYS A 265 -7.38 -10.75 -13.50
CA LYS A 265 -6.96 -11.70 -12.45
C LYS A 265 -8.04 -11.94 -11.37
N LEU A 266 -9.06 -11.09 -11.28
CA LEU A 266 -10.24 -11.24 -10.41
C LEU A 266 -11.50 -11.74 -11.13
N ARG A 267 -11.42 -12.09 -12.42
CA ARG A 267 -12.46 -12.90 -13.07
C ARG A 267 -12.15 -14.38 -12.86
N PRO A 268 -13.16 -15.25 -12.63
CA PRO A 268 -12.95 -16.68 -12.73
C PRO A 268 -12.50 -17.01 -14.16
N SER A 269 -11.55 -17.95 -14.30
CA SER A 269 -11.21 -18.50 -15.60
C SER A 269 -12.40 -19.28 -16.16
N ASN A 270 -12.76 -19.04 -17.42
CA ASN A 270 -13.82 -19.75 -18.12
C ASN A 270 -13.40 -21.19 -18.51
N HIS A 271 -12.85 -21.97 -17.57
CA HIS A 271 -12.70 -23.40 -17.75
C HIS A 271 -14.04 -24.09 -17.42
N PRO A 272 -14.62 -24.88 -18.34
CA PRO A 272 -15.90 -25.57 -18.14
C PRO A 272 -15.71 -26.83 -17.28
N GLY A 273 -15.23 -26.66 -16.05
CA GLY A 273 -15.10 -27.71 -15.05
C GLY A 273 -16.35 -27.79 -14.18
N THR A 274 -17.32 -28.64 -14.58
CA THR A 274 -18.66 -28.78 -13.98
C THR A 274 -18.68 -29.17 -12.49
N VAL A 275 -17.53 -29.49 -11.88
CA VAL A 275 -17.45 -30.16 -10.56
C VAL A 275 -17.21 -29.20 -9.38
N ASP A 276 -16.55 -28.05 -9.56
CA ASP A 276 -16.12 -27.17 -8.45
C ASP A 276 -17.23 -26.18 -7.97
N LYS A 277 -18.41 -26.22 -8.59
CA LYS A 277 -19.57 -25.38 -8.21
C LYS A 277 -20.31 -25.84 -6.97
N MET A 278 -20.21 -27.12 -6.59
CA MET A 278 -21.05 -27.72 -5.54
C MET A 278 -20.44 -27.63 -4.13
N TRP A 279 -19.12 -27.47 -4.00
CA TRP A 279 -18.39 -27.56 -2.73
C TRP A 279 -18.00 -26.22 -2.09
N ARG A 280 -18.37 -25.09 -2.70
CA ARG A 280 -18.04 -23.76 -2.17
C ARG A 280 -19.29 -22.87 -2.13
N GLY A 281 -19.88 -22.74 -0.94
CA GLY A 281 -20.93 -21.76 -0.62
C GLY A 281 -20.44 -20.29 -0.62
N TRP A 282 -19.48 -19.96 -1.49
CA TRP A 282 -19.05 -18.60 -1.77
C TRP A 282 -19.78 -18.16 -3.03
N SER A 283 -20.44 -17.01 -3.00
CA SER A 283 -21.26 -16.52 -4.12
C SER A 283 -20.53 -16.68 -5.46
N SER A 284 -21.17 -17.22 -6.49
CA SER A 284 -20.49 -17.51 -7.77
C SER A 284 -20.03 -16.25 -8.53
N GLN A 285 -20.54 -15.07 -8.13
CA GLN A 285 -20.31 -13.80 -8.80
C GLN A 285 -18.88 -13.26 -8.63
N PRO A 286 -18.25 -12.76 -9.71
CA PRO A 286 -16.96 -12.06 -9.61
C PRO A 286 -17.10 -10.78 -8.77
N PRO A 287 -16.00 -10.23 -8.21
CA PRO A 287 -16.04 -8.99 -7.46
C PRO A 287 -16.59 -7.83 -8.29
N GLY A 288 -17.40 -6.96 -7.66
CA GLY A 288 -17.97 -5.81 -8.34
C GLY A 288 -16.90 -4.77 -8.71
N ALA A 289 -17.21 -3.89 -9.65
CA ALA A 289 -16.34 -2.74 -9.94
C ALA A 289 -16.13 -1.86 -8.68
N GLU A 290 -17.10 -1.82 -7.77
CA GLU A 290 -17.02 -1.15 -6.48
C GLU A 290 -16.05 -1.82 -5.49
N ASP A 291 -15.97 -3.16 -5.46
CA ASP A 291 -15.00 -3.88 -4.63
C ASP A 291 -13.56 -3.60 -5.09
N ILE A 292 -13.36 -3.57 -6.42
CA ILE A 292 -12.07 -3.23 -7.02
C ILE A 292 -11.74 -1.77 -6.76
N ALA A 293 -12.70 -0.84 -6.88
CA ALA A 293 -12.50 0.57 -6.54
C ALA A 293 -12.10 0.76 -5.07
N PHE A 294 -12.84 0.13 -4.15
CA PHE A 294 -12.58 0.15 -2.72
C PHE A 294 -11.17 -0.35 -2.38
N PHE A 295 -10.79 -1.49 -2.95
CA PHE A 295 -9.49 -2.11 -2.71
C PHE A 295 -8.33 -1.31 -3.31
N LEU A 296 -8.50 -0.80 -4.53
CA LEU A 296 -7.50 0.04 -5.20
C LEU A 296 -7.32 1.38 -4.47
N LEU A 297 -8.41 2.02 -4.06
CA LEU A 297 -8.38 3.34 -3.43
C LEU A 297 -7.94 3.31 -1.97
N LEU A 298 -8.45 2.40 -1.14
CA LEU A 298 -8.03 2.33 0.28
C LEU A 298 -6.75 1.52 0.48
N GLY A 299 -6.54 0.48 -0.33
CA GLY A 299 -5.35 -0.37 -0.25
C GLY A 299 -4.13 0.21 -0.97
N GLY A 300 -4.34 0.95 -2.06
CA GLY A 300 -3.28 1.46 -2.92
C GLY A 300 -2.44 0.34 -3.56
N ILE A 301 -1.41 0.76 -4.30
CA ILE A 301 -0.53 -0.15 -5.05
C ILE A 301 0.12 -1.25 -4.18
N GLY A 302 0.32 -0.99 -2.89
CA GLY A 302 0.94 -1.94 -1.96
C GLY A 302 0.06 -3.11 -1.54
N GLN A 303 -1.26 -3.00 -1.62
CA GLN A 303 -2.18 -4.13 -1.45
C GLN A 303 -2.48 -4.80 -2.79
N VAL A 304 -2.56 -4.03 -3.89
CA VAL A 304 -2.64 -4.55 -5.27
C VAL A 304 -1.49 -5.50 -5.58
N ALA A 305 -0.25 -5.12 -5.27
CA ALA A 305 0.92 -5.98 -5.44
C ALA A 305 0.80 -7.33 -4.70
N LYS A 306 0.25 -7.33 -3.48
CA LYS A 306 0.07 -8.57 -2.69
C LYS A 306 -1.06 -9.44 -3.23
N LEU A 307 -2.13 -8.82 -3.73
CA LEU A 307 -3.23 -9.54 -4.35
C LEU A 307 -2.76 -10.21 -5.64
N LEU A 308 -2.03 -9.51 -6.51
CA LEU A 308 -1.52 -10.11 -7.75
C LEU A 308 -0.56 -11.30 -7.46
N ALA A 309 0.26 -11.17 -6.42
CA ALA A 309 1.18 -12.22 -5.93
C ALA A 309 0.52 -13.44 -5.30
N CYS A 310 -0.79 -13.45 -5.04
CA CYS A 310 -1.49 -14.70 -4.74
C CYS A 310 -1.58 -15.54 -6.03
N PRO A 311 -1.12 -16.81 -6.07
CA PRO A 311 -1.10 -17.62 -7.28
C PRO A 311 -2.50 -17.94 -7.81
N THR A 312 -3.43 -18.35 -6.93
CA THR A 312 -4.74 -18.85 -7.34
C THR A 312 -5.84 -17.78 -7.30
N TYR A 313 -6.86 -17.91 -8.15
CA TYR A 313 -8.04 -17.03 -8.14
C TYR A 313 -8.78 -17.04 -6.80
N SER A 314 -8.90 -18.22 -6.18
CA SER A 314 -9.56 -18.39 -4.87
C SER A 314 -8.82 -17.65 -3.75
N GLU A 315 -7.49 -17.66 -3.75
CA GLU A 315 -6.68 -16.86 -2.82
C GLU A 315 -6.82 -15.37 -3.08
N ARG A 316 -6.74 -14.90 -4.33
CA ARG A 316 -6.95 -13.48 -4.69
C ARG A 316 -8.29 -12.97 -4.18
N ARG A 317 -9.34 -13.77 -4.36
CA ARG A 317 -10.70 -13.45 -3.90
C ARG A 317 -10.82 -13.45 -2.38
N ARG A 318 -10.24 -14.46 -1.70
CA ARG A 318 -10.17 -14.52 -0.23
C ARG A 318 -9.40 -13.34 0.34
N TYR A 319 -8.32 -12.91 -0.32
CA TYR A 319 -7.51 -11.75 0.07
C TYR A 319 -8.33 -10.45 0.01
N LEU A 320 -9.01 -10.22 -1.12
CA LEU A 320 -9.91 -9.07 -1.32
C LEU A 320 -11.02 -9.02 -0.26
N GLN A 321 -11.70 -10.15 -0.03
CA GLN A 321 -12.77 -10.24 0.96
C GLN A 321 -12.25 -10.02 2.39
N ALA A 322 -11.12 -10.63 2.75
CA ALA A 322 -10.48 -10.45 4.05
C ALA A 322 -10.07 -8.99 4.28
N TYR A 323 -9.55 -8.30 3.26
CA TYR A 323 -9.23 -6.87 3.34
C TYR A 323 -10.48 -6.03 3.67
N ARG A 324 -11.62 -6.30 3.02
CA ARG A 324 -12.89 -5.62 3.28
C ARG A 324 -13.45 -5.93 4.69
N THR A 325 -13.46 -7.19 5.12
CA THR A 325 -13.96 -7.56 6.46
C THR A 325 -13.05 -7.07 7.59
N HIS A 326 -11.75 -7.01 7.37
CA HIS A 326 -10.77 -6.49 8.34
C HIS A 326 -10.94 -5.00 8.64
N LEU A 327 -11.49 -4.21 7.71
CA LEU A 327 -11.74 -2.78 7.86
C LEU A 327 -13.08 -2.45 8.50
N SER A 328 -14.08 -3.33 8.40
CA SER A 328 -15.38 -3.12 9.01
C SER A 328 -15.32 -3.24 10.55
N PRO A 329 -15.76 -2.22 11.30
CA PRO A 329 -15.79 -2.25 12.77
C PRO A 329 -16.69 -3.35 13.36
N HIS A 330 -17.67 -3.82 12.59
CA HIS A 330 -18.66 -4.80 13.03
C HIS A 330 -18.19 -6.25 12.82
N THR A 331 -17.26 -6.50 11.89
CA THR A 331 -16.82 -7.87 11.54
C THR A 331 -15.39 -8.20 12.00
N SER A 332 -14.60 -7.20 12.39
CA SER A 332 -13.19 -7.36 12.75
C SER A 332 -12.92 -6.84 14.15
N ARG A 333 -12.05 -7.50 14.93
CA ARG A 333 -11.53 -6.96 16.19
C ARG A 333 -10.29 -6.07 16.00
N CYS A 334 -9.65 -6.13 14.83
CA CYS A 334 -8.42 -5.41 14.52
C CYS A 334 -8.62 -4.21 13.57
N TRP A 335 -9.85 -3.80 13.26
CA TRP A 335 -10.16 -2.70 12.33
C TRP A 335 -9.38 -1.41 12.62
N ARG A 336 -9.26 -0.99 13.89
CA ARG A 336 -8.48 0.20 14.29
C ARG A 336 -7.01 0.14 13.86
N ARG A 337 -6.44 -1.07 13.73
CA ARG A 337 -5.07 -1.27 13.23
C ARG A 337 -5.02 -1.09 11.71
N HIS A 338 -5.95 -1.72 10.99
CA HIS A 338 -6.03 -1.62 9.53
C HIS A 338 -6.32 -0.18 9.06
N TRP A 339 -7.16 0.56 9.79
CA TRP A 339 -7.39 1.98 9.54
C TRP A 339 -6.17 2.86 9.85
N ARG A 340 -5.38 2.53 10.87
CA ARG A 340 -4.05 3.15 11.09
C ARG A 340 -3.06 2.82 9.99
N ASP A 341 -3.06 1.59 9.47
CA ASP A 341 -2.20 1.18 8.36
C ASP A 341 -2.59 1.89 7.03
N ILE A 342 -3.86 2.23 6.85
CA ILE A 342 -4.35 3.14 5.79
C ILE A 342 -3.90 4.59 6.01
N GLY A 343 -3.68 5.01 7.26
CA GLY A 343 -3.21 6.36 7.61
C GLY A 343 -4.19 7.20 8.42
N VAL A 344 -5.29 6.63 8.92
CA VAL A 344 -6.12 7.28 9.95
C VAL A 344 -5.44 7.12 11.30
N ILE A 345 -4.57 8.08 11.64
CA ILE A 345 -3.72 8.03 12.84
C ILE A 345 -4.42 8.63 14.07
N SER A 346 -5.24 9.67 13.87
CA SER A 346 -5.92 10.38 14.97
C SER A 346 -6.90 9.45 15.72
N PRO A 347 -6.80 9.32 17.06
CA PRO A 347 -7.72 8.51 17.85
C PRO A 347 -9.19 8.93 17.69
N ALA A 348 -9.47 10.24 17.67
CA ALA A 348 -10.82 10.77 17.50
C ALA A 348 -11.42 10.35 16.15
N LEU A 349 -10.64 10.42 15.07
CA LEU A 349 -11.09 9.96 13.74
C LEU A 349 -11.35 8.46 13.72
N LEU A 350 -10.56 7.66 14.45
CA LEU A 350 -10.83 6.22 14.59
C LEU A 350 -12.13 5.97 15.36
N ASP A 351 -12.43 6.75 16.41
CA ASP A 351 -13.64 6.60 17.21
C ASP A 351 -14.94 6.89 16.43
N ASP A 352 -14.86 7.71 15.39
CA ASP A 352 -16.01 8.07 14.55
C ASP A 352 -16.25 7.08 13.38
N ILE A 353 -15.28 6.23 13.01
CA ILE A 353 -15.42 5.24 11.92
C ILE A 353 -16.65 4.31 12.06
N PRO A 354 -17.03 3.78 13.24
CA PRO A 354 -18.24 2.98 13.41
C PRO A 354 -19.56 3.71 13.07
N CYS A 355 -19.51 5.04 12.94
CA CYS A 355 -20.62 5.92 12.56
C CYS A 355 -20.35 6.63 11.21
N ALA A 356 -19.29 6.25 10.50
CA ALA A 356 -18.85 6.93 9.29
C ALA A 356 -19.44 6.32 8.02
N ARG A 357 -19.90 7.21 7.13
CA ARG A 357 -20.19 6.89 5.73
C ARG A 357 -18.99 7.32 4.87
N ILE A 358 -18.29 6.35 4.30
CA ILE A 358 -17.09 6.55 3.48
C ILE A 358 -17.47 6.37 2.00
N GLY A 359 -17.27 7.44 1.23
CA GLY A 359 -17.58 7.51 -0.19
C GLY A 359 -16.39 7.09 -1.06
N ILE A 360 -16.51 5.99 -1.78
CA ILE A 360 -15.50 5.48 -2.70
C ILE A 360 -15.81 5.99 -4.11
N THR A 361 -14.84 6.64 -4.76
CA THR A 361 -14.96 7.05 -6.17
C THR A 361 -14.99 5.83 -7.08
N ARG A 362 -15.88 5.80 -8.08
CA ARG A 362 -15.91 4.70 -9.08
C ARG A 362 -14.63 4.68 -9.92
N LEU A 363 -14.25 3.51 -10.45
CA LEU A 363 -13.04 3.35 -11.27
C LEU A 363 -12.99 4.27 -12.50
N ASP A 364 -14.13 4.50 -13.14
CA ASP A 364 -14.36 5.42 -14.27
C ASP A 364 -14.36 6.91 -13.85
N GLN A 365 -14.28 7.22 -12.56
CA GLN A 365 -14.37 8.59 -12.04
C GLN A 365 -13.08 9.07 -11.37
N ILE A 366 -12.05 8.21 -11.23
CA ILE A 366 -10.79 8.54 -10.55
C ILE A 366 -9.84 9.36 -11.45
N TRP A 367 -9.94 9.21 -12.78
CA TRP A 367 -9.02 9.86 -13.74
C TRP A 367 -9.59 10.16 -15.12
N GLU A 368 -10.45 9.30 -15.66
CA GLU A 368 -11.05 9.48 -16.98
C GLU A 368 -11.76 10.85 -17.14
N PRO A 369 -12.53 11.38 -16.17
CA PRO A 369 -13.14 12.70 -16.30
C PRO A 369 -12.12 13.84 -16.23
N LEU A 370 -10.98 13.61 -15.56
CA LEU A 370 -9.91 14.60 -15.46
C LEU A 370 -9.13 14.70 -16.76
N ILE A 371 -8.80 13.56 -17.40
CA ILE A 371 -8.15 13.54 -18.71
C ILE A 371 -9.11 14.09 -19.78
N ALA A 372 -10.38 13.65 -19.80
CA ALA A 372 -11.38 14.21 -20.73
C ALA A 372 -11.55 15.74 -20.58
N GLN A 373 -11.52 16.26 -19.35
CA GLN A 373 -11.51 17.71 -19.12
C GLN A 373 -10.22 18.43 -19.56
N MET A 374 -9.09 17.72 -19.72
CA MET A 374 -7.82 18.28 -20.20
C MET A 374 -7.69 18.18 -21.72
N MET A 375 -8.32 17.16 -22.34
CA MET A 375 -8.46 16.98 -23.80
C MET A 375 -9.57 17.87 -24.41
N GLY A 376 -10.31 18.65 -23.61
CA GLY A 376 -11.40 19.48 -24.10
C GLY A 376 -10.94 20.60 -25.04
N PRO A 377 -11.77 21.00 -26.02
CA PRO A 377 -11.40 21.98 -27.05
C PRO A 377 -10.94 23.32 -26.43
N GLY A 378 -9.86 23.87 -26.99
CA GLY A 378 -9.24 25.11 -26.52
C GLY A 378 -8.22 24.96 -25.38
N ARG A 379 -7.94 23.74 -24.89
CA ARG A 379 -6.91 23.50 -23.87
C ARG A 379 -5.57 23.09 -24.48
N ARG A 380 -4.52 23.84 -24.14
CA ARG A 380 -3.12 23.54 -24.51
C ARG A 380 -2.44 22.61 -23.49
N GLU A 381 -3.19 21.68 -22.89
CA GLU A 381 -2.66 20.76 -21.87
C GLU A 381 -2.04 19.48 -22.47
N PHE A 382 -2.40 19.15 -23.72
CA PHE A 382 -1.88 18.05 -24.56
C PHE A 382 -1.83 18.48 -26.03
N THR A 383 -0.96 17.84 -26.82
CA THR A 383 -0.85 18.02 -28.29
C THR A 383 -1.98 17.33 -29.05
N GLU A 384 -2.20 17.72 -30.32
CA GLU A 384 -3.21 17.10 -31.19
C GLU A 384 -2.91 15.61 -31.46
N GLN A 385 -1.63 15.26 -31.58
CA GLN A 385 -1.18 13.87 -31.72
C GLN A 385 -1.52 13.03 -30.46
N GLU A 386 -1.33 13.58 -29.27
CA GLU A 386 -1.73 12.93 -28.01
C GLU A 386 -3.24 12.77 -27.88
N GLN A 387 -4.03 13.70 -28.43
CA GLN A 387 -5.50 13.62 -28.44
C GLN A 387 -6.00 12.48 -29.34
N LEU A 388 -5.55 12.42 -30.59
CA LEU A 388 -5.90 11.34 -31.53
C LEU A 388 -5.49 9.96 -30.97
N ARG A 389 -4.25 9.85 -30.48
CA ARG A 389 -3.72 8.61 -29.90
C ARG A 389 -4.46 8.19 -28.63
N TYR A 390 -4.96 9.14 -27.84
CA TYR A 390 -5.84 8.85 -26.69
C TYR A 390 -7.16 8.23 -27.13
N GLU A 391 -7.81 8.76 -28.17
CA GLU A 391 -9.08 8.20 -28.68
C GLU A 391 -8.89 6.77 -29.20
N GLU A 392 -7.85 6.52 -30.01
CA GLU A 392 -7.48 5.18 -30.49
C GLU A 392 -7.20 4.18 -29.36
N LEU A 393 -6.50 4.62 -28.30
CA LEU A 393 -6.16 3.77 -27.16
C LEU A 393 -7.36 3.47 -26.26
N MET A 394 -8.30 4.41 -26.11
CA MET A 394 -9.53 4.18 -25.36
C MET A 394 -10.46 3.18 -26.06
N VAL A 395 -10.49 3.18 -27.40
CA VAL A 395 -11.21 2.17 -28.20
C VAL A 395 -10.48 0.82 -28.16
N SER A 396 -9.20 0.78 -28.56
CA SER A 396 -8.42 -0.45 -28.71
C SER A 396 -8.04 -1.12 -27.39
N LYS A 397 -8.00 -0.35 -26.29
CA LYS A 397 -7.64 -0.78 -24.93
C LYS A 397 -6.22 -1.35 -24.80
N LYS A 398 -5.35 -1.11 -25.79
CA LYS A 398 -3.95 -1.60 -25.87
C LYS A 398 -2.97 -0.73 -25.05
N PHE A 399 -3.35 -0.29 -23.85
CA PHE A 399 -2.54 0.61 -23.01
C PHE A 399 -1.11 0.12 -22.74
N ILE A 400 -0.89 -1.20 -22.74
CA ILE A 400 0.44 -1.76 -22.50
C ILE A 400 1.41 -1.58 -23.67
N ASN A 401 0.93 -1.60 -24.92
CA ASN A 401 1.75 -1.31 -26.09
C ASN A 401 2.20 0.15 -26.09
N GLU A 402 1.34 1.05 -25.60
CA GLU A 402 1.65 2.47 -25.45
C GLU A 402 2.71 2.71 -24.37
N ILE A 403 2.53 2.12 -23.19
CA ILE A 403 3.52 2.18 -22.09
C ILE A 403 4.89 1.66 -22.53
N MET A 404 4.91 0.72 -23.48
CA MET A 404 6.14 0.13 -24.01
C MET A 404 6.62 0.76 -25.33
N GLY A 405 5.89 1.68 -25.97
CA GLY A 405 6.27 2.26 -27.26
C GLY A 405 6.54 1.24 -28.38
N TYR A 406 6.06 0.00 -28.24
CA TYR A 406 6.21 -1.09 -29.21
C TYR A 406 5.09 -2.13 -29.03
N ASP A 407 4.70 -2.81 -30.11
CA ASP A 407 3.69 -3.87 -30.01
C ASP A 407 4.36 -5.14 -29.48
N ILE A 408 4.26 -5.35 -28.18
CA ILE A 408 4.85 -6.48 -27.44
C ILE A 408 4.41 -7.82 -28.03
N LEU A 409 3.19 -7.90 -28.55
CA LEU A 409 2.62 -9.12 -29.13
C LEU A 409 3.14 -9.40 -30.56
N ARG A 410 3.80 -8.43 -31.20
CA ARG A 410 4.37 -8.54 -32.56
C ARG A 410 5.88 -8.33 -32.61
N GLY A 411 6.49 -7.83 -31.54
CA GLY A 411 7.93 -7.57 -31.45
C GLY A 411 8.45 -6.39 -32.28
N ARG A 412 7.57 -5.58 -32.88
CA ARG A 412 7.94 -4.39 -33.68
C ARG A 412 7.81 -3.11 -32.87
N THR A 413 8.78 -2.20 -33.04
CA THR A 413 8.73 -0.82 -32.53
C THR A 413 7.54 -0.06 -33.12
N VAL A 414 7.00 0.94 -32.40
CA VAL A 414 5.93 1.80 -32.96
C VAL A 414 6.48 2.64 -34.12
N ASP A 415 7.74 3.06 -34.02
CA ASP A 415 8.48 3.67 -35.11
C ASP A 415 9.10 2.54 -35.95
N GLY A 416 8.62 2.38 -37.18
CA GLY A 416 9.04 1.32 -38.12
C GLY A 416 10.40 1.60 -38.76
N SER A 417 11.43 1.78 -37.94
CA SER A 417 12.82 1.75 -38.41
C SER A 417 13.27 0.29 -38.55
N ASP A 418 12.88 -0.34 -39.65
CA ASP A 418 13.50 -1.59 -40.08
C ASP A 418 14.98 -1.28 -40.43
N SER A 419 15.90 -1.89 -39.69
CA SER A 419 17.31 -2.02 -40.07
C SER A 419 17.46 -3.49 -40.45
N ASP A 420 17.07 -3.80 -41.69
CA ASP A 420 17.31 -5.09 -42.31
C ASP A 420 18.82 -5.22 -42.60
N ASP A 421 19.57 -5.66 -41.58
CA ASP A 421 20.95 -6.14 -41.70
C ASP A 421 20.97 -7.68 -41.61
N ASP A 422 20.19 -8.34 -42.48
CA ASP A 422 20.22 -9.78 -42.74
C ASP A 422 20.13 -9.98 -44.26
N ASP A 423 21.26 -9.85 -44.97
CA ASP A 423 21.58 -10.56 -46.24
C ASP A 423 22.86 -9.98 -46.90
N GLU A 424 24.05 -10.51 -46.57
CA GLU A 424 25.20 -10.52 -47.52
C GLU A 424 26.34 -11.50 -47.16
N HIS A 425 26.06 -12.78 -46.88
CA HIS A 425 27.10 -13.83 -46.79
C HIS A 425 26.70 -15.18 -47.41
N GLU A 426 26.31 -15.16 -48.70
CA GLU A 426 26.49 -16.31 -49.60
C GLU A 426 27.11 -15.83 -50.92
N HIS A 427 28.46 -15.96 -51.04
CA HIS A 427 29.23 -16.27 -52.26
C HIS A 427 30.71 -15.86 -52.13
N MET A 428 31.54 -16.72 -51.51
CA MET A 428 32.80 -17.25 -52.05
C MET A 428 33.43 -18.27 -51.10
#